data_AF-W1UUC4-F1
#
_entry.id   AF-W1UUC4-F1
#
_cell.length_a   1.000
_cell.length_b   1.000
_cell.length_c   1.000
_cell.angle_alpha   90.00
_cell.angle_beta   90.00
_cell.angle_gamma   90.00
#
_symmetry.space_group_name_H-M   'P 1'
#
loop_
_entity.id
_entity.type
_entity.pdbx_description
1 polymer ?
#
loop_
_entity_poly.entity_id
_entity_poly.type
_entity_poly.pdbx_seq_one_letter_code
_entity_poly.pdbx_strand_id
1 'polypeptide(L)'
;NDGLRFLLDDMTITANGKTYASDDVKKAIIEGTKAYYDDPNGTALTQAEVTELVKYAKEKGIGLIPAINSPGHMDAMLVAMEKLGITNPQANFDKVSKTTMDLENQEAVGFTKALIGKYMDYFADKSKIFNYGTDEYANDATNAQGWYYLKWYGLYNKFADYSNSLAAMAKERGLQPMAFNDGFYYEDKDDAEFDKDVLISYWSKGWWGYNLASPQYLASKGYKFLNTNGDWYYILGQKPEDGGGFLKKAIENTGKTPFNQLASTKYPEVDLPTVGSMLAIWADRPSAEY
;
A
#
# COMPACT_ATOMS: atom_id res chain seq x y z
N ASN A 1 -5.38 4.39 1.56
CA ASN A 1 -5.44 3.78 0.22
C ASN A 1 -6.41 4.66 -0.55
N ASP A 2 -5.84 5.38 -1.51
CA ASP A 2 -6.29 6.60 -2.19
C ASP A 2 -6.70 7.72 -1.21
N GLY A 3 -7.79 7.51 -0.46
CA GLY A 3 -8.13 8.30 0.72
C GLY A 3 -7.19 8.04 1.91
N LEU A 4 -7.09 9.02 2.82
CA LEU A 4 -6.41 8.87 4.12
C LEU A 4 -7.42 9.04 5.26
N ARG A 5 -7.96 7.90 5.71
CA ARG A 5 -9.15 7.84 6.59
C ARG A 5 -8.81 7.55 8.06
N PHE A 6 -7.69 8.04 8.53
CA PHE A 6 -7.28 7.94 9.94
C PHE A 6 -6.52 9.20 10.33
N LEU A 7 -6.91 9.86 11.44
CA LEU A 7 -6.24 11.06 11.95
C LEU A 7 -5.84 10.85 13.41
N LEU A 8 -4.56 11.09 13.70
CA LEU A 8 -4.03 11.10 15.07
C LEU A 8 -4.47 12.37 15.81
N ASP A 9 -4.41 12.33 17.14
CA ASP A 9 -4.78 13.49 17.97
C ASP A 9 -3.80 14.66 17.75
N ASP A 10 -2.52 14.35 17.54
CA ASP A 10 -1.51 15.30 17.10
C ASP A 10 -1.00 14.87 15.72
N MET A 11 -1.20 15.73 14.72
CA MET A 11 -0.73 15.54 13.35
C MET A 11 0.41 16.49 12.98
N THR A 12 1.11 17.06 13.97
CA THR A 12 2.26 17.94 13.70
C THR A 12 3.34 17.20 12.91
N ILE A 13 3.75 17.71 11.75
CA ILE A 13 4.80 17.09 10.93
C ILE A 13 6.02 18.00 10.93
N THR A 14 7.19 17.45 11.22
CA THR A 14 8.47 18.13 11.00
C THR A 14 9.21 17.46 9.85
N ALA A 15 9.37 18.17 8.74
CA ALA A 15 10.05 17.70 7.55
C ALA A 15 10.63 18.89 6.79
N ASN A 16 11.69 18.68 6.01
CA ASN A 16 12.24 19.72 5.11
C ASN A 16 12.65 21.02 5.83
N GLY A 17 13.12 20.91 7.08
CA GLY A 17 13.51 22.07 7.89
C GLY A 17 12.35 22.95 8.37
N LYS A 18 11.10 22.51 8.18
CA LYS A 18 9.89 23.21 8.65
C LYS A 18 9.00 22.29 9.48
N THR A 19 8.11 22.92 10.25
CA THR A 19 7.06 22.25 11.01
C THR A 19 5.70 22.69 10.52
N TYR A 20 4.86 21.73 10.17
CA TYR A 20 3.47 21.91 9.77
C TYR A 20 2.60 21.68 11.01
N ALA A 21 1.77 22.64 11.36
CA ALA A 21 0.93 22.56 12.55
C ALA A 21 -0.11 21.43 12.42
N SER A 22 -0.41 20.75 13.53
CA SER A 22 -1.38 19.64 13.55
C SER A 22 -2.71 19.97 12.89
N ASP A 23 -3.30 21.14 13.19
CA ASP A 23 -4.61 21.51 12.65
C ASP A 23 -4.58 21.77 11.14
N ASP A 24 -3.48 22.33 10.63
CA ASP A 24 -3.28 22.52 9.19
C ASP A 24 -3.12 21.18 8.48
N VAL A 25 -2.35 20.25 9.06
CA VAL A 25 -2.17 18.90 8.50
C VAL A 25 -3.49 18.13 8.51
N LYS A 26 -4.27 18.17 9.60
CA LYS A 26 -5.60 17.56 9.67
C LYS A 26 -6.53 18.12 8.61
N LYS A 27 -6.60 19.46 8.49
CA LYS A 27 -7.43 20.13 7.49
C LYS A 27 -7.05 19.72 6.08
N ALA A 28 -5.75 19.71 5.76
CA ALA A 28 -5.24 19.32 4.46
C ALA A 28 -5.58 17.87 4.11
N ILE A 29 -5.43 16.93 5.06
CA ILE A 29 -5.79 15.52 4.86
C ILE A 29 -7.30 15.32 4.68
N ILE A 30 -8.14 16.05 5.42
CA ILE A 30 -9.60 16.02 5.26
C ILE A 30 -9.99 16.52 3.86
N GLU A 31 -9.43 17.66 3.43
CA GLU A 31 -9.68 18.21 2.10
C GLU A 31 -9.20 17.23 1.01
N GLY A 32 -8.00 16.65 1.14
CA GLY A 32 -7.48 15.68 0.20
C GLY A 32 -8.32 14.40 0.12
N THR A 33 -8.76 13.87 1.27
CA THR A 33 -9.61 12.67 1.31
C THR A 33 -10.97 12.91 0.67
N LYS A 34 -11.58 14.08 0.90
CA LYS A 34 -12.84 14.46 0.25
C LYS A 34 -12.67 14.75 -1.25
N ALA A 35 -11.51 15.25 -1.68
CA ALA A 35 -11.19 15.46 -3.08
C ALA A 35 -11.09 14.12 -3.86
N TYR A 36 -10.60 13.06 -3.21
CA TYR A 36 -10.69 11.70 -3.74
C TYR A 36 -12.15 11.21 -3.75
N TYR A 37 -12.78 11.15 -2.58
CA TYR A 37 -14.20 10.78 -2.44
C TYR A 37 -14.79 11.31 -1.12
N ASP A 38 -15.71 12.27 -1.24
CA ASP A 38 -16.49 12.81 -0.12
C ASP A 38 -17.63 11.85 0.25
N ASP A 39 -17.25 10.83 1.03
CA ASP A 39 -18.15 9.77 1.49
C ASP A 39 -19.20 10.31 2.47
N PRO A 40 -20.51 10.17 2.18
CA PRO A 40 -21.57 10.65 3.07
C PRO A 40 -21.63 9.91 4.41
N ASN A 41 -20.99 8.73 4.55
CA ASN A 41 -20.95 7.95 5.78
C ASN A 41 -19.90 8.45 6.79
N GLY A 42 -18.92 9.23 6.33
CA GLY A 42 -17.86 9.77 7.18
C GLY A 42 -16.53 9.95 6.45
N THR A 43 -15.61 10.71 7.05
CA THR A 43 -14.33 11.04 6.40
C THR A 43 -13.17 10.18 6.90
N ALA A 44 -12.87 10.21 8.20
CA ALA A 44 -11.73 9.54 8.80
C ALA A 44 -12.04 9.08 10.23
N LEU A 45 -11.45 7.96 10.64
CA LEU A 45 -11.44 7.52 12.02
C LEU A 45 -10.51 8.41 12.87
N THR A 46 -10.85 8.56 14.13
CA THR A 46 -10.05 9.24 15.16
C THR A 46 -9.05 8.29 15.83
N GLN A 47 -8.04 8.85 16.50
CA GLN A 47 -7.10 8.09 17.33
C GLN A 47 -7.80 7.23 18.39
N ALA A 48 -8.81 7.79 19.05
CA ALA A 48 -9.57 7.10 20.08
C ALA A 48 -10.32 5.88 19.53
N GLU A 49 -11.02 6.03 18.39
CA GLU A 49 -11.75 4.93 17.75
C GLU A 49 -10.81 3.79 17.32
N VAL A 50 -9.66 4.12 16.71
CA VAL A 50 -8.68 3.08 16.33
C VAL A 50 -8.04 2.44 17.56
N THR A 51 -7.79 3.19 18.64
CA THR A 51 -7.27 2.64 19.90
C THR A 51 -8.27 1.67 20.51
N GLU A 52 -9.55 2.02 20.53
CA GLU A 52 -10.64 1.14 20.97
C GLU A 52 -10.72 -0.12 20.12
N LEU A 53 -10.69 0.01 18.79
CA LEU A 53 -10.72 -1.11 17.85
C LEU A 53 -9.55 -2.09 18.07
N VAL A 54 -8.33 -1.57 18.21
CA VAL A 54 -7.13 -2.40 18.49
C VAL A 54 -7.29 -3.15 19.81
N LYS A 55 -7.75 -2.46 20.86
CA LYS A 55 -7.98 -3.07 22.17
C LYS A 55 -9.04 -4.18 22.08
N TYR A 56 -10.18 -3.89 21.44
CA TYR A 56 -11.27 -4.84 21.27
C TYR A 56 -10.85 -6.08 20.48
N ALA A 57 -10.10 -5.92 19.39
CA ALA A 57 -9.55 -7.03 18.62
C ALA A 57 -8.60 -7.88 19.49
N LYS A 58 -7.70 -7.24 20.24
CA LYS A 58 -6.75 -7.93 21.13
C LYS A 58 -7.44 -8.73 22.22
N GLU A 59 -8.50 -8.20 22.83
CA GLU A 59 -9.32 -8.93 23.82
C GLU A 59 -9.97 -10.20 23.24
N LYS A 60 -10.13 -10.26 21.92
CA LYS A 60 -10.63 -11.45 21.19
C LYS A 60 -9.51 -12.31 20.59
N GLY A 61 -8.24 -12.01 20.87
CA GLY A 61 -7.11 -12.72 20.28
C GLY A 61 -6.88 -12.42 18.79
N ILE A 62 -7.43 -11.33 18.27
CA ILE A 62 -7.28 -10.88 16.88
C ILE A 62 -6.26 -9.74 16.82
N GLY A 63 -5.30 -9.83 15.89
CA GLY A 63 -4.37 -8.74 15.61
C GLY A 63 -4.90 -7.80 14.54
N LEU A 64 -4.44 -6.54 14.56
CA LEU A 64 -4.72 -5.55 13.51
C LEU A 64 -3.43 -5.23 12.77
N ILE A 65 -3.45 -5.28 11.44
CA ILE A 65 -2.32 -4.87 10.58
C ILE A 65 -2.72 -3.57 9.86
N PRO A 66 -2.21 -2.40 10.28
CA PRO A 66 -2.50 -1.15 9.59
C PRO A 66 -1.81 -1.10 8.22
N ALA A 67 -2.44 -0.41 7.27
CA ALA A 67 -1.87 -0.12 5.96
C ALA A 67 -1.99 1.38 5.64
N ILE A 68 -0.85 2.04 5.41
CA ILE A 68 -0.79 3.43 4.93
C ILE A 68 0.05 3.40 3.66
N ASN A 69 -0.62 3.52 2.51
CA ASN A 69 0.00 3.27 1.20
C ASN A 69 0.82 4.46 0.70
N SER A 70 1.95 4.17 0.07
CA SER A 70 2.81 5.09 -0.68
C SER A 70 3.84 4.26 -1.48
N PRO A 71 4.48 4.80 -2.53
CA PRO A 71 4.30 6.12 -3.12
C PRO A 71 3.13 6.18 -4.13
N GLY A 72 2.45 5.07 -4.41
CA GLY A 72 1.16 5.02 -5.11
C GLY A 72 -0.02 5.04 -4.15
N HIS A 73 -1.25 5.05 -4.68
CA HIS A 73 -2.51 5.01 -3.90
C HIS A 73 -2.57 6.02 -2.74
N MET A 74 -2.13 7.25 -3.02
CA MET A 74 -1.99 8.31 -2.02
C MET A 74 -2.59 9.64 -2.46
N ASP A 75 -3.65 9.63 -3.26
CA ASP A 75 -4.39 10.81 -3.76
C ASP A 75 -4.61 11.88 -2.69
N ALA A 76 -5.14 11.46 -1.53
CA ALA A 76 -5.41 12.37 -0.43
C ALA A 76 -4.15 13.04 0.12
N MET A 77 -3.03 12.31 0.17
CA MET A 77 -1.76 12.88 0.64
C MET A 77 -1.19 13.86 -0.37
N LEU A 78 -1.32 13.60 -1.67
CA LEU A 78 -0.85 14.50 -2.72
C LEU A 78 -1.57 15.84 -2.65
N VAL A 79 -2.90 15.82 -2.58
CA VAL A 79 -3.70 17.05 -2.40
C VAL A 79 -3.38 17.72 -1.07
N ALA A 80 -3.23 16.95 0.02
CA ALA A 80 -2.87 17.53 1.32
C ALA A 80 -1.51 18.26 1.27
N MET A 81 -0.52 17.69 0.59
CA MET A 81 0.78 18.31 0.38
C MET A 81 0.66 19.64 -0.37
N GLU A 82 -0.15 19.71 -1.44
CA GLU A 82 -0.42 20.97 -2.15
C GLU A 82 -1.07 22.02 -1.24
N LYS A 83 -2.04 21.63 -0.40
CA LYS A 83 -2.69 22.53 0.57
C LYS A 83 -1.73 23.05 1.63
N LEU A 84 -0.69 22.29 1.95
CA LEU A 84 0.40 22.66 2.85
C LEU A 84 1.55 23.39 2.13
N GLY A 85 1.37 23.71 0.85
CA GLY A 85 2.32 24.50 0.05
C GLY A 85 3.51 23.71 -0.49
N ILE A 86 3.48 22.37 -0.45
CA ILE A 86 4.46 21.54 -1.17
C ILE A 86 4.03 21.51 -2.63
N THR A 87 4.92 21.97 -3.50
CA THR A 87 4.60 22.15 -4.93
C THR A 87 4.86 20.88 -5.73
N ASN A 88 3.95 20.57 -6.66
CA ASN A 88 4.03 19.46 -7.62
C ASN A 88 4.44 18.11 -6.97
N PRO A 89 3.73 17.63 -5.93
CA PRO A 89 4.09 16.37 -5.29
C PRO A 89 3.88 15.14 -6.19
N GLN A 90 3.13 15.27 -7.29
CA GLN A 90 2.71 14.15 -8.12
C GLN A 90 3.75 13.74 -9.17
N ALA A 91 3.88 12.44 -9.39
CA ALA A 91 4.62 11.89 -10.53
C ALA A 91 3.98 12.35 -11.85
N ASN A 92 4.80 12.52 -12.89
CA ASN A 92 4.34 12.96 -14.19
C ASN A 92 4.99 12.11 -15.30
N PHE A 93 4.17 11.35 -16.02
CA PHE A 93 4.59 10.51 -17.14
C PHE A 93 3.79 10.87 -18.39
N ASP A 94 2.84 10.03 -18.82
CA ASP A 94 1.96 10.37 -19.95
C ASP A 94 1.00 11.53 -19.57
N LYS A 95 0.74 11.66 -18.27
CA LYS A 95 0.04 12.78 -17.63
C LYS A 95 0.51 12.90 -16.18
N VAL A 96 0.10 13.99 -15.52
CA VAL A 96 0.26 14.14 -14.07
C VAL A 96 -0.61 13.09 -13.38
N SER A 97 0.01 12.23 -12.57
CA SER A 97 -0.68 11.21 -11.78
C SER A 97 -1.52 11.87 -10.70
N LYS A 98 -2.68 11.29 -10.41
CA LYS A 98 -3.49 11.67 -9.24
C LYS A 98 -3.21 10.80 -8.03
N THR A 99 -2.57 9.65 -8.23
CA THR A 99 -2.41 8.61 -7.21
C THR A 99 -1.00 8.51 -6.67
N THR A 100 -0.01 8.98 -7.43
CA THR A 100 1.39 8.64 -7.20
C THR A 100 2.28 9.85 -7.01
N MET A 101 3.14 9.80 -6.00
CA MET A 101 4.14 10.82 -5.68
C MET A 101 5.34 10.76 -6.63
N ASP A 102 5.90 11.92 -6.98
CA ASP A 102 7.18 12.03 -7.66
C ASP A 102 8.34 11.69 -6.70
N LEU A 103 9.07 10.61 -6.99
CA LEU A 103 10.22 10.16 -6.21
C LEU A 103 11.41 11.13 -6.28
N GLU A 104 11.46 12.03 -7.25
CA GLU A 104 12.51 13.05 -7.36
C GLU A 104 12.22 14.29 -6.51
N ASN A 105 10.95 14.55 -6.20
CA ASN A 105 10.53 15.65 -5.34
C ASN A 105 10.87 15.35 -3.87
N GLN A 106 12.07 15.76 -3.45
CA GLN A 106 12.57 15.51 -2.10
C GLN A 106 11.72 16.15 -1.00
N GLU A 107 11.03 17.25 -1.29
CA GLU A 107 10.13 17.89 -0.33
C GLU A 107 8.91 17.00 -0.06
N ALA A 108 8.29 16.48 -1.12
CA ALA A 108 7.16 15.55 -1.02
C ALA A 108 7.56 14.21 -0.38
N VAL A 109 8.71 13.66 -0.78
CA VAL A 109 9.27 12.44 -0.18
C VAL A 109 9.55 12.62 1.31
N GLY A 110 10.17 13.73 1.71
CA GLY A 110 10.47 14.04 3.10
C GLY A 110 9.21 14.18 3.96
N PHE A 111 8.19 14.88 3.46
CA PHE A 111 6.91 15.01 4.14
C PHE A 111 6.20 13.66 4.29
N THR A 112 6.14 12.87 3.22
CA THR A 112 5.47 11.56 3.21
C THR A 112 6.12 10.58 4.18
N LYS A 113 7.46 10.51 4.20
CA LYS A 113 8.19 9.70 5.19
C LYS A 113 7.88 10.15 6.62
N ALA A 114 7.93 11.46 6.90
CA ALA A 114 7.63 11.97 8.24
C ALA A 114 6.19 11.63 8.67
N LEU A 115 5.22 11.75 7.76
CA LEU A 115 3.82 11.38 8.01
C LEU A 115 3.66 9.88 8.29
N ILE A 116 4.24 9.01 7.47
CA ILE A 116 4.21 7.55 7.68
C ILE A 116 4.91 7.18 9.00
N GLY A 117 6.05 7.81 9.30
CA GLY A 117 6.76 7.63 10.56
C GLY A 117 5.89 7.94 11.77
N LYS A 118 5.07 8.99 11.70
CA LYS A 118 4.14 9.35 12.79
C LYS A 118 3.04 8.30 13.00
N TYR A 119 2.53 7.70 11.93
CA TYR A 119 1.61 6.56 12.04
C TYR A 119 2.31 5.32 12.59
N MET A 120 3.54 5.03 12.15
CA MET A 120 4.32 3.92 12.69
C MET A 120 4.59 4.11 14.19
N ASP A 121 4.92 5.33 14.65
CA ASP A 121 5.07 5.65 16.07
C ASP A 121 3.80 5.31 16.86
N TYR A 122 2.63 5.67 16.33
CA TYR A 122 1.35 5.33 16.94
C TYR A 122 1.10 3.82 17.00
N PHE A 123 1.50 3.05 15.98
CA PHE A 123 1.23 1.61 15.91
C PHE A 123 2.31 0.72 16.57
N ALA A 124 3.46 1.27 16.95
CA ALA A 124 4.62 0.53 17.46
C ALA A 124 4.32 -0.41 18.65
N ASP A 125 3.39 -0.03 19.53
CA ASP A 125 2.96 -0.83 20.69
C ASP A 125 1.58 -1.50 20.52
N LYS A 126 0.95 -1.31 19.35
CA LYS A 126 -0.44 -1.72 19.03
C LYS A 126 -0.53 -2.80 17.97
N SER A 127 0.45 -2.87 17.06
CA SER A 127 0.53 -3.87 16.01
C SER A 127 1.90 -4.54 15.97
N LYS A 128 1.98 -5.70 15.31
CA LYS A 128 3.23 -6.39 15.03
C LYS A 128 3.77 -6.09 13.63
N ILE A 129 2.90 -5.74 12.69
CA ILE A 129 3.19 -5.62 11.27
C ILE A 129 2.66 -4.27 10.82
N PHE A 130 3.39 -3.56 9.96
CA PHE A 130 2.90 -2.35 9.31
C PHE A 130 3.03 -2.50 7.80
N ASN A 131 1.92 -2.41 7.07
CA ASN A 131 1.93 -2.45 5.62
C ASN A 131 2.15 -1.04 5.06
N TYR A 132 3.26 -0.82 4.38
CA TYR A 132 3.53 0.45 3.71
C TYR A 132 3.18 0.43 2.21
N GLY A 133 2.65 -0.70 1.72
CA GLY A 133 2.01 -0.83 0.41
C GLY A 133 3.01 -0.97 -0.74
N THR A 134 3.23 0.09 -1.51
CA THR A 134 4.09 0.20 -2.71
C THR A 134 3.59 -0.47 -3.99
N ASP A 135 2.34 -0.91 -4.02
CA ASP A 135 1.68 -1.45 -5.21
C ASP A 135 1.40 -0.38 -6.27
N GLU A 136 1.27 -0.85 -7.52
CA GLU A 136 0.68 -0.10 -8.64
C GLU A 136 1.19 1.34 -8.89
N TYR A 137 2.51 1.54 -8.75
CA TYR A 137 3.14 2.84 -8.99
C TYR A 137 2.64 3.49 -10.30
N ALA A 138 2.07 4.69 -10.22
CA ALA A 138 1.60 5.51 -11.34
C ALA A 138 0.73 4.77 -12.37
N ASN A 139 -0.08 3.79 -11.93
CA ASN A 139 -0.95 3.02 -12.81
C ASN A 139 -1.88 3.92 -13.66
N ASP A 140 -2.39 4.99 -13.10
CA ASP A 140 -3.27 5.95 -13.75
C ASP A 140 -2.57 6.76 -14.86
N ALA A 141 -1.28 7.04 -14.70
CA ALA A 141 -0.46 7.89 -15.56
C ALA A 141 0.44 7.13 -16.55
N THR A 142 0.40 5.80 -16.53
CA THR A 142 1.26 4.92 -17.34
C THR A 142 0.50 3.74 -17.95
N ASN A 143 -0.84 3.77 -17.93
CA ASN A 143 -1.68 2.66 -18.37
C ASN A 143 -1.33 1.33 -17.67
N ALA A 144 -1.13 1.40 -16.35
CA ALA A 144 -0.68 0.31 -15.49
C ALA A 144 0.69 -0.31 -15.90
N GLN A 145 1.65 0.53 -16.30
CA GLN A 145 3.00 0.11 -16.67
C GLN A 145 4.09 0.83 -15.86
N GLY A 146 3.78 1.31 -14.65
CA GLY A 146 4.67 2.18 -13.89
C GLY A 146 6.06 1.62 -13.61
N TRP A 147 6.20 0.31 -13.37
CA TRP A 147 7.51 -0.31 -13.16
C TRP A 147 8.39 -0.26 -14.42
N TYR A 148 7.78 -0.44 -15.59
CA TYR A 148 8.47 -0.24 -16.86
C TYR A 148 8.91 1.22 -17.02
N TYR A 149 8.04 2.18 -16.72
CA TYR A 149 8.38 3.60 -16.75
C TYR A 149 9.51 3.96 -15.77
N LEU A 150 9.45 3.45 -14.54
CA LEU A 150 10.54 3.66 -13.56
C LEU A 150 11.87 3.12 -14.08
N LYS A 151 11.90 1.96 -14.76
CA LYS A 151 13.13 1.47 -15.41
C LYS A 151 13.54 2.33 -16.60
N TRP A 152 12.59 2.70 -17.46
CA TRP A 152 12.83 3.52 -18.65
C TRP A 152 13.46 4.88 -18.32
N TYR A 153 12.98 5.52 -17.26
CA TYR A 153 13.50 6.82 -16.78
C TYR A 153 14.66 6.69 -15.76
N GLY A 154 15.11 5.47 -15.44
CA GLY A 154 16.21 5.26 -14.49
C GLY A 154 15.87 5.57 -13.03
N LEU A 155 14.57 5.59 -12.67
CA LEU A 155 14.06 5.93 -11.34
C LEU A 155 13.81 4.70 -10.45
N TYR A 156 13.96 3.49 -10.98
CA TYR A 156 13.69 2.25 -10.22
C TYR A 156 14.56 2.10 -8.96
N ASN A 157 15.83 2.55 -8.99
CA ASN A 157 16.67 2.58 -7.79
C ASN A 157 16.18 3.57 -6.74
N LYS A 158 15.63 4.73 -7.14
CA LYS A 158 15.02 5.67 -6.18
C LYS A 158 13.77 5.07 -5.53
N PHE A 159 13.00 4.26 -6.26
CA PHE A 159 11.90 3.49 -5.68
C PHE A 159 12.41 2.47 -4.65
N ALA A 160 13.46 1.71 -4.99
CA ALA A 160 14.06 0.77 -4.04
C ALA A 160 14.57 1.47 -2.77
N ASP A 161 15.28 2.59 -2.92
CA ASP A 161 15.74 3.42 -1.79
C ASP A 161 14.56 3.93 -0.94
N TYR A 162 13.47 4.34 -1.58
CA TYR A 162 12.25 4.75 -0.88
C TYR A 162 11.65 3.59 -0.08
N SER A 163 11.40 2.45 -0.71
CA SER A 163 10.85 1.25 -0.06
C SER A 163 11.72 0.77 1.09
N ASN A 164 13.04 0.68 0.87
CA ASN A 164 14.01 0.27 1.89
C ASN A 164 14.03 1.23 3.09
N SER A 165 13.87 2.53 2.86
CA SER A 165 13.79 3.49 3.96
C SER A 165 12.52 3.33 4.80
N LEU A 166 11.37 3.02 4.19
CA LEU A 166 10.15 2.72 4.94
C LEU A 166 10.27 1.40 5.72
N ALA A 167 10.93 0.40 5.13
CA ALA A 167 11.22 -0.86 5.81
C ALA A 167 12.11 -0.64 7.04
N ALA A 168 13.18 0.16 6.91
CA ALA A 168 14.04 0.53 8.03
C ALA A 168 13.27 1.29 9.12
N MET A 169 12.46 2.28 8.75
CA MET A 169 11.63 3.05 9.69
C MET A 169 10.66 2.19 10.49
N ALA A 170 10.07 1.16 9.87
CA ALA A 170 9.22 0.19 10.56
C ALA A 170 10.02 -0.63 11.58
N LYS A 171 11.18 -1.17 11.16
CA LYS A 171 12.04 -2.00 12.02
C LYS A 171 12.58 -1.24 13.23
N GLU A 172 12.99 0.02 13.05
CA GLU A 172 13.43 0.90 14.14
C GLU A 172 12.36 1.08 15.23
N ARG A 173 11.09 0.95 14.86
CA ARG A 173 9.93 1.05 15.75
C ARG A 173 9.43 -0.30 16.24
N GLY A 174 10.15 -1.39 15.97
CA GLY A 174 9.76 -2.75 16.35
C GLY A 174 8.60 -3.32 15.55
N LEU A 175 8.25 -2.72 14.40
CA LEU A 175 7.22 -3.22 13.50
C LEU A 175 7.86 -4.07 12.40
N GLN A 176 7.27 -5.23 12.11
CA GLN A 176 7.61 -6.02 10.94
C GLN A 176 7.15 -5.27 9.67
N PRO A 177 8.06 -4.85 8.78
CA PRO A 177 7.68 -4.22 7.53
C PRO A 177 6.93 -5.21 6.63
N MET A 178 5.84 -4.76 6.01
CA MET A 178 5.12 -5.50 4.97
C MET A 178 4.85 -4.59 3.77
N ALA A 179 4.90 -5.17 2.57
CA ALA A 179 4.60 -4.49 1.31
C ALA A 179 3.96 -5.46 0.32
N PHE A 180 3.29 -4.94 -0.70
CA PHE A 180 2.86 -5.74 -1.85
C PHE A 180 4.05 -6.09 -2.75
N ASN A 181 3.92 -7.15 -3.55
CA ASN A 181 5.05 -7.75 -4.26
C ASN A 181 5.50 -6.98 -5.52
N ASP A 182 4.69 -6.05 -6.01
CA ASP A 182 4.77 -5.48 -7.35
C ASP A 182 6.13 -4.86 -7.67
N GLY A 183 6.59 -3.97 -6.80
CA GLY A 183 7.82 -3.23 -7.02
C GLY A 183 9.09 -4.03 -6.74
N PHE A 184 9.00 -5.20 -6.10
CA PHE A 184 10.17 -5.96 -5.66
C PHE A 184 10.71 -6.83 -6.81
N TYR A 185 11.97 -6.57 -7.21
CA TYR A 185 12.69 -7.33 -8.25
C TYR A 185 11.92 -7.49 -9.58
N TYR A 186 11.27 -6.42 -10.04
CA TYR A 186 10.47 -6.39 -11.26
C TYR A 186 11.19 -7.05 -12.45
N GLU A 187 10.48 -7.94 -13.16
CA GLU A 187 10.97 -8.84 -14.21
C GLU A 187 11.97 -9.94 -13.77
N ASP A 188 11.95 -10.35 -12.49
CA ASP A 188 12.92 -11.31 -11.95
C ASP A 188 14.38 -10.82 -12.16
N LYS A 189 14.60 -9.51 -12.01
CA LYS A 189 15.90 -8.84 -12.21
C LYS A 189 16.44 -8.19 -10.95
N ASP A 190 17.75 -8.31 -10.76
CA ASP A 190 18.54 -7.76 -9.65
C ASP A 190 19.09 -6.35 -9.93
N ASP A 191 18.35 -5.54 -10.70
CA ASP A 191 18.79 -4.19 -11.08
C ASP A 191 18.83 -3.23 -9.87
N ALA A 192 18.11 -3.57 -8.79
CA ALA A 192 18.02 -2.85 -7.54
C ALA A 192 17.93 -3.85 -6.36
N GLU A 193 18.48 -3.47 -5.20
CA GLU A 193 18.41 -4.28 -3.99
C GLU A 193 17.28 -3.81 -3.06
N PHE A 194 16.57 -4.78 -2.49
CA PHE A 194 15.47 -4.54 -1.57
C PHE A 194 15.74 -5.17 -0.20
N ASP A 195 15.21 -4.58 0.86
CA ASP A 195 15.35 -5.05 2.24
C ASP A 195 14.71 -6.43 2.43
N LYS A 196 15.52 -7.43 2.79
CA LYS A 196 15.10 -8.84 2.86
C LYS A 196 14.22 -9.16 4.06
N ASP A 197 14.10 -8.24 5.02
CA ASP A 197 13.24 -8.42 6.17
C ASP A 197 11.78 -8.09 5.85
N VAL A 198 11.46 -7.52 4.67
CA VAL A 198 10.09 -7.20 4.28
C VAL A 198 9.27 -8.47 4.12
N LEU A 199 8.13 -8.55 4.82
CA LEU A 199 7.11 -9.57 4.57
C LEU A 199 6.38 -9.22 3.27
N ILE A 200 6.38 -10.11 2.30
CA ILE A 200 5.76 -9.85 0.99
C ILE A 200 4.30 -10.30 1.02
N SER A 201 3.37 -9.35 0.91
CA SER A 201 1.96 -9.60 0.62
C SER A 201 1.82 -9.91 -0.88
N TYR A 202 1.95 -11.18 -1.25
CA TYR A 202 2.00 -11.59 -2.66
C TYR A 202 0.59 -11.83 -3.20
N TRP A 203 0.16 -11.04 -4.18
CA TRP A 203 -1.21 -11.11 -4.68
C TRP A 203 -1.31 -11.52 -6.15
N SER A 204 -0.31 -11.20 -6.97
CA SER A 204 -0.30 -11.46 -8.40
C SER A 204 1.10 -11.48 -8.98
N LYS A 205 1.30 -12.17 -10.10
CA LYS A 205 2.49 -12.03 -10.96
C LYS A 205 2.27 -11.00 -12.08
N GLY A 206 1.17 -10.28 -12.01
CA GLY A 206 0.74 -9.30 -13.00
C GLY A 206 0.11 -9.92 -14.25
N TRP A 207 0.10 -9.15 -15.32
CA TRP A 207 -0.55 -9.46 -16.59
C TRP A 207 0.35 -8.99 -17.75
N TRP A 208 -0.13 -9.09 -18.99
CA TRP A 208 0.64 -8.66 -20.15
C TRP A 208 1.09 -7.19 -20.03
N GLY A 209 2.41 -6.97 -19.96
CA GLY A 209 3.01 -5.64 -19.80
C GLY A 209 3.23 -5.19 -18.34
N TYR A 210 2.82 -6.01 -17.37
CA TYR A 210 3.03 -5.80 -15.94
C TYR A 210 3.78 -7.01 -15.35
N ASN A 211 5.06 -7.11 -15.66
CA ASN A 211 5.86 -8.33 -15.51
C ASN A 211 6.47 -8.47 -14.10
N LEU A 212 5.65 -8.72 -13.09
CA LEU A 212 6.09 -8.77 -11.70
C LEU A 212 6.99 -9.99 -11.43
N ALA A 213 7.84 -9.89 -10.39
CA ALA A 213 8.66 -11.00 -9.95
C ALA A 213 7.82 -12.21 -9.56
N SER A 214 8.26 -13.41 -9.94
CA SER A 214 7.63 -14.66 -9.53
C SER A 214 7.80 -14.91 -8.03
N PRO A 215 6.87 -15.63 -7.38
CA PRO A 215 7.05 -15.96 -5.97
C PRO A 215 8.27 -16.88 -5.77
N GLN A 216 8.63 -17.71 -6.74
CA GLN A 216 9.86 -18.52 -6.72
C GLN A 216 11.11 -17.64 -6.71
N TYR A 217 11.15 -16.59 -7.52
CA TYR A 217 12.28 -15.67 -7.56
C TYR A 217 12.42 -14.91 -6.24
N LEU A 218 11.33 -14.36 -5.71
CA LEU A 218 11.35 -13.69 -4.41
C LEU A 218 11.73 -14.67 -3.27
N ALA A 219 11.26 -15.92 -3.30
CA ALA A 219 11.68 -16.95 -2.35
C ALA A 219 13.19 -17.22 -2.44
N SER A 220 13.75 -17.25 -3.66
CA SER A 220 15.20 -17.42 -3.87
C SER A 220 16.03 -16.25 -3.31
N LYS A 221 15.41 -15.08 -3.14
CA LYS A 221 16.02 -13.91 -2.48
C LYS A 221 15.86 -13.92 -0.96
N GLY A 222 15.16 -14.92 -0.41
CA GLY A 222 14.98 -15.12 1.03
C GLY A 222 13.71 -14.51 1.62
N TYR A 223 12.79 -14.01 0.78
CA TYR A 223 11.53 -13.44 1.27
C TYR A 223 10.58 -14.48 1.86
N LYS A 224 9.78 -14.02 2.83
CA LYS A 224 8.60 -14.73 3.34
C LYS A 224 7.35 -14.11 2.74
N PHE A 225 6.29 -14.92 2.60
CA PHE A 225 5.03 -14.45 2.03
C PHE A 225 3.89 -14.46 3.03
N LEU A 226 3.08 -13.40 3.00
CA LEU A 226 1.66 -13.50 3.31
C LEU A 226 0.95 -13.78 1.97
N ASN A 227 0.27 -14.91 1.86
CA ASN A 227 -0.42 -15.28 0.62
C ASN A 227 -1.71 -14.47 0.47
N THR A 228 -1.66 -13.40 -0.33
CA THR A 228 -2.77 -12.46 -0.53
C THR A 228 -3.40 -12.68 -1.91
N ASN A 229 -3.60 -13.94 -2.28
CA ASN A 229 -3.95 -14.34 -3.65
C ASN A 229 -5.16 -13.56 -4.21
N GLY A 230 -4.97 -12.92 -5.37
CA GLY A 230 -6.02 -12.17 -6.06
C GLY A 230 -7.28 -12.98 -6.41
N ASP A 231 -7.19 -14.31 -6.42
CA ASP A 231 -8.35 -15.20 -6.56
C ASP A 231 -9.42 -14.99 -5.48
N TRP A 232 -9.03 -14.55 -4.29
CA TRP A 232 -9.93 -14.32 -3.16
C TRP A 232 -10.42 -12.88 -3.05
N TYR A 233 -10.09 -12.01 -4.01
CA TYR A 233 -10.51 -10.62 -3.97
C TYR A 233 -12.01 -10.48 -4.17
N TYR A 234 -12.63 -9.64 -3.34
CA TYR A 234 -13.97 -9.13 -3.57
C TYR A 234 -13.96 -7.60 -3.60
N ILE A 235 -14.35 -7.02 -4.73
CA ILE A 235 -14.56 -5.57 -4.88
C ILE A 235 -16.04 -5.28 -4.59
N LEU A 236 -16.29 -4.36 -3.66
CA LEU A 236 -17.65 -4.00 -3.24
C LEU A 236 -18.52 -3.61 -4.45
N GLY A 237 -19.70 -4.23 -4.54
CA GLY A 237 -20.67 -4.01 -5.61
C GLY A 237 -20.33 -4.62 -6.98
N GLN A 238 -19.15 -5.22 -7.17
CA GLN A 238 -18.71 -5.82 -8.45
C GLN A 238 -19.62 -6.98 -8.88
N LYS A 239 -20.05 -6.97 -10.15
CA LYS A 239 -20.91 -7.98 -10.77
C LYS A 239 -20.15 -8.85 -11.78
N PRO A 240 -20.66 -10.05 -12.14
CA PRO A 240 -20.00 -10.93 -13.11
C PRO A 240 -19.68 -10.27 -14.46
N GLU A 241 -20.57 -9.40 -14.94
CA GLU A 241 -20.44 -8.64 -16.18
C GLU A 241 -19.30 -7.60 -16.16
N ASP A 242 -18.88 -7.14 -14.97
CA ASP A 242 -17.75 -6.23 -14.81
C ASP A 242 -16.39 -6.96 -14.87
N GLY A 243 -16.39 -8.30 -14.77
CA GLY A 243 -15.19 -9.11 -14.61
C GLY A 243 -14.51 -8.91 -13.24
N GLY A 244 -13.24 -9.31 -13.15
CA GLY A 244 -12.43 -9.11 -11.94
C GLY A 244 -12.89 -9.93 -10.71
N GLY A 245 -12.91 -9.28 -9.54
CA GLY A 245 -13.23 -9.86 -8.23
C GLY A 245 -14.67 -9.63 -7.79
N PHE A 246 -15.64 -10.30 -8.43
CA PHE A 246 -17.04 -10.30 -7.98
C PHE A 246 -17.33 -11.41 -6.97
N LEU A 247 -18.31 -11.20 -6.09
CA LEU A 247 -18.54 -12.01 -4.88
C LEU A 247 -18.66 -13.52 -5.15
N LYS A 248 -19.44 -13.91 -6.17
CA LYS A 248 -19.65 -15.33 -6.50
C LYS A 248 -18.33 -16.04 -6.83
N LYS A 249 -17.44 -15.39 -7.60
CA LYS A 249 -16.12 -15.94 -7.96
C LYS A 249 -15.19 -15.98 -6.75
N ALA A 250 -15.18 -14.94 -5.92
CA ALA A 250 -14.39 -14.91 -4.69
C ALA A 250 -14.75 -16.09 -3.76
N ILE A 251 -16.05 -16.31 -3.52
CA ILE A 251 -16.56 -17.44 -2.71
C ILE A 251 -16.13 -18.77 -3.33
N GLU A 252 -16.34 -18.96 -4.63
CA GLU A 252 -15.96 -20.20 -5.32
C GLU A 252 -14.46 -20.48 -5.20
N ASN A 253 -13.63 -19.45 -5.31
CA ASN A 253 -12.18 -19.54 -5.21
C ASN A 253 -11.68 -19.85 -3.78
N THR A 254 -12.47 -19.59 -2.74
CA THR A 254 -12.11 -20.04 -1.37
C THR A 254 -12.02 -21.57 -1.26
N GLY A 255 -12.71 -22.31 -2.13
CA GLY A 255 -12.62 -23.76 -2.23
C GLY A 255 -11.65 -24.25 -3.31
N LYS A 256 -11.54 -23.53 -4.45
CA LYS A 256 -10.73 -23.97 -5.59
C LYS A 256 -9.24 -23.66 -5.45
N THR A 257 -8.90 -22.50 -4.89
CA THR A 257 -7.51 -22.07 -4.74
C THR A 257 -7.02 -22.54 -3.37
N PRO A 258 -6.04 -23.47 -3.31
CA PRO A 258 -5.56 -23.99 -2.03
C PRO A 258 -5.04 -22.88 -1.12
N PHE A 259 -5.20 -23.04 0.19
CA PHE A 259 -4.80 -22.05 1.20
C PHE A 259 -3.33 -21.61 1.06
N ASN A 260 -2.43 -22.52 0.71
CA ASN A 260 -0.99 -22.25 0.53
C ASN A 260 -0.59 -21.90 -0.91
N GLN A 261 -1.53 -21.85 -1.86
CA GLN A 261 -1.21 -21.53 -3.25
C GLN A 261 -1.00 -20.03 -3.44
N LEU A 262 0.26 -19.63 -3.63
CA LEU A 262 0.60 -18.28 -4.10
C LEU A 262 0.14 -18.08 -5.54
N ALA A 263 -0.32 -16.87 -5.87
CA ALA A 263 -0.77 -16.53 -7.21
C ALA A 263 0.31 -16.86 -8.28
N SER A 264 -0.12 -17.24 -9.48
CA SER A 264 0.70 -17.73 -10.61
C SER A 264 1.38 -19.10 -10.43
N THR A 265 1.14 -19.79 -9.32
CA THR A 265 1.71 -21.12 -9.04
C THR A 265 0.62 -22.19 -8.98
N LYS A 266 1.03 -23.46 -9.00
CA LYS A 266 0.15 -24.60 -8.78
C LYS A 266 0.62 -25.36 -7.54
N TYR A 267 -0.19 -25.37 -6.49
CA TYR A 267 0.11 -26.12 -5.27
C TYR A 267 -0.39 -27.57 -5.38
N PRO A 268 0.32 -28.59 -4.86
CA PRO A 268 1.59 -28.52 -4.14
C PRO A 268 2.84 -28.69 -5.03
N GLU A 269 2.73 -28.59 -6.36
CA GLU A 269 3.89 -28.70 -7.26
C GLU A 269 4.93 -27.60 -7.01
N VAL A 270 4.45 -26.40 -6.70
CA VAL A 270 5.23 -25.31 -6.12
C VAL A 270 4.75 -25.10 -4.69
N ASP A 271 5.62 -25.38 -3.74
CA ASP A 271 5.38 -25.23 -2.30
C ASP A 271 6.44 -24.28 -1.73
N LEU A 272 6.03 -23.05 -1.42
CA LEU A 272 6.90 -21.99 -0.93
C LEU A 272 6.47 -21.56 0.48
N PRO A 273 7.40 -21.18 1.37
CA PRO A 273 7.06 -20.82 2.74
C PRO A 273 6.15 -19.59 2.83
N THR A 274 4.95 -19.76 3.37
CA THR A 274 4.03 -18.67 3.73
C THR A 274 3.90 -18.58 5.25
N VAL A 275 3.67 -17.38 5.79
CA VAL A 275 3.34 -17.18 7.22
C VAL A 275 1.83 -17.29 7.49
N GLY A 276 1.04 -17.42 6.43
CA GLY A 276 -0.42 -17.44 6.43
C GLY A 276 -0.98 -16.92 5.11
N SER A 277 -2.29 -16.69 5.09
CA SER A 277 -3.01 -16.22 3.90
C SER A 277 -4.01 -15.11 4.27
N MET A 278 -4.28 -14.22 3.32
CA MET A 278 -5.17 -13.08 3.48
C MET A 278 -6.18 -13.02 2.32
N LEU A 279 -7.47 -12.97 2.68
CA LEU A 279 -8.55 -12.62 1.77
C LEU A 279 -8.74 -11.10 1.84
N ALA A 280 -8.91 -10.44 0.70
CA ALA A 280 -9.01 -8.98 0.64
C ALA A 280 -10.37 -8.50 0.09
N ILE A 281 -10.92 -7.49 0.75
CA ILE A 281 -12.12 -6.77 0.32
C ILE A 281 -11.68 -5.37 -0.11
N TRP A 282 -12.05 -4.96 -1.32
CA TRP A 282 -11.62 -3.71 -1.94
C TRP A 282 -12.80 -2.80 -2.27
N ALA A 283 -12.54 -1.49 -2.37
CA ALA A 283 -13.54 -0.46 -2.58
C ALA A 283 -13.19 0.45 -3.77
N ASP A 284 -12.76 -0.15 -4.89
CA ASP A 284 -12.35 0.54 -6.13
C ASP A 284 -13.37 1.59 -6.61
N ARG A 285 -14.66 1.30 -6.39
CA ARG A 285 -15.76 2.26 -6.52
C ARG A 285 -16.31 2.53 -5.13
N PRO A 286 -15.81 3.53 -4.40
CA PRO A 286 -16.15 3.70 -2.99
C PRO A 286 -17.60 4.14 -2.75
N SER A 287 -18.33 4.53 -3.81
CA SER A 287 -19.77 4.82 -3.77
C SER A 287 -20.67 3.61 -4.02
N ALA A 288 -20.11 2.41 -4.26
CA ALA A 288 -20.90 1.24 -4.63
C ALA A 288 -21.85 0.79 -3.49
N GLU A 289 -23.09 0.46 -3.86
CA GLU A 289 -24.01 -0.29 -3.02
C GLU A 289 -23.76 -1.80 -3.19
N TYR A 290 -23.79 -2.58 -2.10
CA TYR A 290 -23.38 -4.00 -2.10
C TYR A 290 -24.21 -4.90 -1.19
#